data_AF-A0A533U8S0-F1
#
_entry.id   AF-A0A533U8S0-F1
#
_cell.length_a   1.000
_cell.length_b   1.000
_cell.length_c   1.000
_cell.angle_alpha   90.00
_cell.angle_beta   90.00
_cell.angle_gamma   90.00
#
_symmetry.space_group_name_H-M   'P 1'
#
loop_
_entity.id
_entity.type
_entity.pdbx_description
1 polymer ?
#
loop_
_entity_poly.entity_id
_entity_poly.type
_entity_poly.pdbx_seq_one_letter_code
_entity_poly.pdbx_strand_id
1 'polypeptide(L)'
;MREISNLLRYGASASTFIAGILHLTLVTNVIDRNLNTGILFLVGGLVQIFWALPVIRSWNRVWYYVGIGVTLILVLVWVITRFPGNPINGRGGSIGETAIAVEVFQLPFIVLSIIIVAKDRKISK
;
A
#
# COMPACT_ATOMS: atom_id res chain seq x y z
N MET A 1 -24.57 11.32 -4.22
CA MET A 1 -23.16 11.78 -4.06
C MET A 1 -22.50 11.32 -2.76
N ARG A 2 -23.14 11.43 -1.58
CA ARG A 2 -22.54 10.95 -0.30
C ARG A 2 -22.26 9.45 -0.27
N GLU A 3 -23.21 8.62 -0.72
CA GLU A 3 -23.03 7.16 -0.76
C GLU A 3 -21.83 6.71 -1.61
N ILE A 4 -21.65 7.31 -2.79
CA ILE A 4 -20.50 7.01 -3.67
C ILE A 4 -19.18 7.39 -2.97
N SER A 5 -19.12 8.55 -2.29
CA SER A 5 -17.93 8.93 -1.52
C SER A 5 -17.66 7.99 -0.35
N ASN A 6 -18.70 7.49 0.34
CA ASN A 6 -18.55 6.47 1.39
C ASN A 6 -18.00 5.16 0.84
N LEU A 7 -18.55 4.68 -0.29
CA LEU A 7 -18.12 3.44 -0.92
C LEU A 7 -16.65 3.50 -1.35
N LEU A 8 -16.23 4.61 -1.97
CA LEU A 8 -14.83 4.82 -2.35
C LEU A 8 -13.91 4.77 -1.12
N ARG A 9 -14.31 5.40 -0.02
CA ARG A 9 -13.52 5.42 1.23
C ARG A 9 -13.44 4.05 1.89
N TYR A 10 -14.55 3.31 1.95
CA TYR A 10 -14.53 1.94 2.46
C TYR A 10 -13.70 1.02 1.59
N GLY A 11 -13.82 1.13 0.25
CA GLY A 11 -12.99 0.36 -0.68
C GLY A 11 -11.50 0.66 -0.52
N ALA A 12 -11.12 1.94 -0.47
CA ALA A 12 -9.73 2.34 -0.27
C ALA A 12 -9.20 1.87 1.10
N SER A 13 -9.97 2.09 2.17
CA SER A 13 -9.62 1.69 3.53
C SER A 13 -9.45 0.18 3.66
N ALA A 14 -10.37 -0.62 3.10
CA ALA A 14 -10.27 -2.08 3.13
C ALA A 14 -9.06 -2.56 2.32
N SER A 15 -8.82 -1.95 1.16
CA SER A 15 -7.68 -2.31 0.29
C SER A 15 -6.34 -2.12 0.99
N THR A 16 -6.08 -0.94 1.58
CA THR A 16 -4.82 -0.70 2.32
C THR A 16 -4.71 -1.58 3.57
N PHE A 17 -5.83 -1.83 4.26
CA PHE A 17 -5.82 -2.69 5.44
C PHE A 17 -5.44 -4.14 5.10
N ILE A 18 -6.05 -4.70 4.05
CA ILE A 18 -5.77 -6.07 3.58
C ILE A 18 -4.33 -6.16 3.06
N ALA A 19 -3.89 -5.20 2.25
CA ALA A 19 -2.50 -5.14 1.78
C ALA A 19 -1.51 -5.09 2.96
N GLY A 20 -1.83 -4.35 4.02
CA GLY A 20 -1.01 -4.27 5.22
C GLY A 20 -0.93 -5.59 5.98
N ILE A 21 -2.05 -6.31 6.14
CA ILE A 21 -2.05 -7.66 6.73
C ILE A 21 -1.18 -8.61 5.89
N LEU A 22 -1.33 -8.60 4.57
CA LEU A 22 -0.55 -9.46 3.68
C LEU A 22 0.95 -9.13 3.71
N HIS A 23 1.33 -7.86 3.88
CA HIS A 23 2.74 -7.51 4.13
C HIS A 23 3.26 -8.13 5.43
N LEU A 24 2.46 -8.10 6.50
CA LEU A 24 2.86 -8.67 7.79
C LEU A 24 3.04 -10.19 7.73
N THR A 25 2.26 -10.91 6.91
CA THR A 25 2.46 -12.36 6.73
C THR A 25 3.76 -12.70 5.99
N LEU A 26 4.30 -11.77 5.19
CA LEU A 26 5.59 -11.96 4.52
C LEU A 26 6.80 -11.80 5.46
N VAL A 27 6.64 -11.11 6.59
CA VAL A 27 7.74 -10.84 7.55
C VAL A 27 8.35 -12.13 8.07
N THR A 28 7.51 -13.05 8.56
CA THR A 28 7.97 -14.32 9.16
C THR A 28 8.71 -15.21 8.17
N ASN A 29 8.43 -15.07 6.87
CA ASN A 29 9.09 -15.86 5.82
C ASN A 29 10.49 -15.35 5.44
N VAL A 30 10.82 -14.11 5.79
CA VAL A 30 12.02 -13.44 5.26
C VAL A 30 12.94 -12.87 6.34
N ILE A 31 12.44 -12.56 7.55
CA ILE A 31 13.19 -11.74 8.51
C ILE A 31 14.51 -12.39 8.98
N ASP A 32 14.55 -13.71 9.12
CA ASP A 32 15.77 -14.45 9.50
C ASP A 32 16.79 -14.54 8.36
N ARG A 33 16.33 -14.46 7.10
CA ARG A 33 17.16 -14.60 5.90
C ARG A 33 17.65 -13.26 5.37
N ASN A 34 16.84 -12.21 5.54
CA ASN A 34 17.11 -10.85 5.10
C ASN A 34 16.36 -9.87 5.99
N LEU A 35 17.05 -9.39 7.02
CA LEU A 35 16.51 -8.47 8.01
C LEU A 35 15.96 -7.19 7.38
N ASN A 36 16.65 -6.61 6.39
CA ASN A 36 16.22 -5.37 5.74
C ASN A 36 14.88 -5.54 5.01
N THR A 37 14.69 -6.67 4.32
CA THR A 37 13.42 -6.98 3.65
C THR A 37 12.32 -7.28 4.66
N GLY A 38 12.65 -7.98 5.76
CA GLY A 38 11.71 -8.21 6.87
C GLY A 38 11.24 -6.92 7.52
N ILE A 39 12.15 -5.98 7.78
CA ILE A 39 11.83 -4.64 8.31
C ILE A 39 10.97 -3.86 7.31
N LEU A 40 11.29 -3.89 6.01
CA LEU A 40 10.49 -3.23 4.98
C LEU A 40 9.04 -3.72 4.99
N PHE A 41 8.82 -5.04 5.05
CA PHE A 41 7.48 -5.62 5.12
C PHE A 41 6.78 -5.34 6.45
N LEU A 42 7.50 -5.35 7.57
CA LEU A 42 6.95 -5.06 8.89
C LEU A 42 6.46 -3.60 8.96
N VAL A 43 7.34 -2.66 8.65
CA VAL A 43 7.02 -1.23 8.68
C VAL A 43 5.98 -0.89 7.61
N GLY A 44 6.14 -1.40 6.39
CA GLY A 44 5.18 -1.22 5.31
C GLY A 44 3.79 -1.74 5.67
N GLY A 45 3.71 -2.93 6.27
CA GLY A 45 2.45 -3.51 6.73
C GLY A 45 1.76 -2.70 7.83
N LEU A 46 2.50 -2.29 8.85
CA LEU A 46 1.98 -1.46 9.94
C LEU A 46 1.49 -0.09 9.44
N VAL A 47 2.27 0.56 8.57
CA VAL A 47 1.89 1.85 7.97
C VAL A 47 0.63 1.70 7.12
N GLN A 48 0.50 0.63 6.33
CA GLN A 48 -0.69 0.37 5.52
C GLN A 48 -1.94 0.07 6.36
N ILE A 49 -1.80 -0.67 7.46
CA ILE A 49 -2.89 -0.88 8.42
C ILE A 49 -3.31 0.46 9.05
N PHE A 50 -2.34 1.24 9.52
CA PHE A 50 -2.60 2.57 10.07
C PHE A 50 -3.37 3.44 9.07
N TRP A 51 -3.03 3.36 7.79
CA TRP A 51 -3.63 4.20 6.75
C TRP A 51 -5.10 3.93 6.45
N ALA A 52 -5.64 2.80 6.91
CA ALA A 52 -7.08 2.58 6.88
C ALA A 52 -7.83 3.68 7.68
N LEU A 53 -7.28 4.12 8.81
CA LEU A 53 -7.90 5.08 9.72
C LEU A 53 -8.09 6.50 9.12
N PRO A 54 -7.05 7.18 8.60
CA PRO A 54 -7.21 8.50 8.00
C PRO A 54 -8.13 8.49 6.78
N VAL A 55 -8.17 7.38 6.04
CA VAL A 55 -9.04 7.21 4.86
C VAL A 55 -10.50 7.09 5.28
N ILE A 56 -10.82 6.13 6.18
CA ILE A 56 -12.20 5.89 6.61
C ILE A 56 -12.78 7.10 7.36
N ARG A 57 -11.95 7.82 8.13
CA ARG A 57 -12.35 9.04 8.85
C ARG A 57 -12.19 10.32 8.04
N SER A 58 -11.60 10.24 6.86
CA SER A 58 -11.41 11.38 5.94
C SER A 58 -10.74 12.60 6.58
N TRP A 59 -9.61 12.37 7.25
CA TRP A 59 -8.94 13.41 8.06
C TRP A 59 -8.64 14.70 7.28
N ASN A 60 -7.75 14.66 6.29
CA ASN A 60 -7.46 15.78 5.37
C ASN A 60 -6.73 15.24 4.12
N ARG A 61 -6.49 16.10 3.12
CA ARG A 61 -5.87 15.68 1.84
C ARG A 61 -4.42 15.23 1.98
N VAL A 62 -3.67 15.76 2.94
CA VAL A 62 -2.27 15.39 3.17
C VAL A 62 -2.13 13.89 3.44
N TRP A 63 -3.05 13.31 4.22
CA TRP A 63 -3.06 11.87 4.47
C TRP A 63 -3.28 11.06 3.18
N TYR A 64 -4.09 11.51 2.24
CA TYR A 64 -4.22 10.79 0.97
C TYR A 64 -2.94 10.86 0.14
N TYR A 65 -2.30 12.03 0.04
CA TYR A 65 -1.07 12.20 -0.72
C TYR A 65 0.09 11.37 -0.15
N VAL A 66 0.28 11.40 1.18
CA VAL A 66 1.33 10.62 1.84
C VAL A 66 1.07 9.12 1.66
N GLY A 67 -0.17 8.66 1.80
CA GLY A 67 -0.55 7.26 1.57
C GLY A 67 -0.26 6.79 0.16
N ILE A 68 -0.69 7.57 -0.84
CA ILE A 68 -0.44 7.30 -2.25
C ILE A 68 1.07 7.23 -2.50
N GLY A 69 1.84 8.21 -2.03
CA GLY A 69 3.28 8.27 -2.22
C GLY A 69 4.01 7.08 -1.62
N VAL A 70 3.74 6.74 -0.35
CA VAL A 70 4.36 5.59 0.33
C VAL A 70 3.99 4.28 -0.35
N THR A 71 2.71 4.11 -0.74
CA THR A 71 2.28 2.87 -1.40
C THR A 71 2.90 2.72 -2.78
N LEU A 72 3.00 3.81 -3.56
CA LEU A 72 3.69 3.80 -4.85
C LEU A 72 5.15 3.41 -4.70
N ILE A 73 5.84 3.88 -3.66
CA ILE A 73 7.23 3.50 -3.39
C ILE A 73 7.33 1.98 -3.17
N LEU A 74 6.41 1.39 -2.39
CA LEU A 74 6.40 -0.06 -2.15
C LEU A 74 6.17 -0.86 -3.44
N VAL A 75 5.18 -0.45 -4.25
CA VAL A 75 4.90 -1.05 -5.58
C VAL A 75 6.15 -0.96 -6.47
N LEU A 76 6.79 0.22 -6.55
CA LEU A 76 7.98 0.44 -7.37
C LEU A 76 9.15 -0.43 -6.91
N VAL A 77 9.38 -0.54 -5.59
CA VAL A 77 10.41 -1.42 -5.04
C VAL A 77 10.14 -2.87 -5.43
N TRP A 78 8.89 -3.33 -5.33
CA TRP A 78 8.52 -4.69 -5.74
C TRP A 78 8.76 -4.92 -7.24
N VAL A 79 8.30 -4.00 -8.09
CA VAL A 79 8.49 -4.08 -9.56
C VAL A 79 9.98 -4.09 -9.91
N ILE A 80 10.77 -3.16 -9.38
CA ILE A 80 12.21 -3.04 -9.68
C ILE A 80 12.96 -4.31 -9.29
N THR A 81 12.67 -4.88 -8.12
CA THR A 81 13.34 -6.10 -7.65
C THR A 81 13.00 -7.35 -8.48
N ARG A 82 12.08 -7.28 -9.45
CA ARG A 82 11.75 -8.42 -10.33
C ARG A 82 12.61 -8.47 -11.58
N PHE A 83 13.34 -7.40 -11.88
CA PHE A 83 14.26 -7.37 -13.01
C PHE A 83 15.67 -7.86 -12.63
N PRO A 84 16.30 -8.73 -13.45
CA PRO A 84 17.72 -9.06 -13.30
C PRO A 84 18.59 -7.80 -13.43
N GLY A 85 19.67 -7.71 -12.63
CA GLY A 85 20.56 -6.53 -12.66
C GLY A 85 19.97 -5.27 -12.03
N ASN A 86 18.87 -5.37 -11.27
CA ASN A 86 18.27 -4.23 -10.59
C ASN A 86 19.23 -3.58 -9.56
N PRO A 87 19.10 -2.28 -9.29
CA PRO A 87 20.03 -1.56 -8.41
C PRO A 87 19.88 -1.87 -6.92
N ILE A 88 18.88 -2.65 -6.50
CA ILE A 88 18.58 -2.91 -5.08
C ILE A 88 19.33 -4.14 -4.58
N ASN A 89 19.29 -5.23 -5.34
CA ASN A 89 19.93 -6.50 -4.95
C ASN A 89 20.61 -7.24 -6.12
N GLY A 90 20.60 -6.67 -7.33
CA GLY A 90 21.26 -7.23 -8.52
C GLY A 90 20.64 -8.51 -9.08
N ARG A 91 19.58 -9.05 -8.48
CA ARG A 91 18.98 -10.34 -8.83
C ARG A 91 17.47 -10.22 -9.03
N GLY A 92 16.94 -10.85 -10.07
CA GLY A 92 15.49 -10.94 -10.24
C GLY A 92 14.87 -11.81 -9.15
N GLY A 93 14.03 -11.22 -8.30
CA GLY A 93 13.28 -11.94 -7.29
C GLY A 93 12.17 -12.79 -7.90
N SER A 94 11.85 -13.92 -7.27
CA SER A 94 10.71 -14.75 -7.67
C SER A 94 9.38 -14.03 -7.43
N ILE A 95 8.39 -14.33 -8.28
CA ILE A 95 7.03 -13.82 -8.13
C ILE A 95 6.23 -14.82 -7.29
N GLY A 96 6.01 -14.49 -6.02
CA GLY A 96 5.18 -15.28 -5.11
C GLY A 96 3.72 -14.83 -5.12
N GLU A 97 2.78 -15.75 -4.95
CA GLU A 97 1.33 -15.49 -4.97
C GLU A 97 0.91 -14.42 -3.95
N THR A 98 1.41 -14.50 -2.71
CA THR A 98 1.13 -13.50 -1.67
C THR A 98 1.66 -12.12 -2.05
N ALA A 99 2.81 -12.06 -2.74
CA ALA A 99 3.38 -10.81 -3.18
C ALA A 99 2.55 -10.18 -4.31
N ILE A 100 2.00 -10.99 -5.23
CA ILE A 100 1.01 -10.50 -6.21
C ILE A 100 -0.26 -10.01 -5.50
N ALA A 101 -0.77 -10.77 -4.53
CA ALA A 101 -1.99 -10.42 -3.80
C ALA A 101 -1.83 -9.06 -3.09
N VAL A 102 -0.66 -8.78 -2.50
CA VAL A 102 -0.32 -7.47 -1.95
C VAL A 102 -0.52 -6.36 -3.00
N GLU A 103 0.07 -6.49 -4.18
CA GLU A 103 -0.04 -5.48 -5.25
C GLU A 103 -1.49 -5.30 -5.74
N VAL A 104 -2.25 -6.40 -5.82
CA VAL A 104 -3.68 -6.40 -6.18
C VAL A 104 -4.52 -5.56 -5.21
N PHE A 105 -4.11 -5.41 -3.95
CA PHE A 105 -4.78 -4.53 -2.99
C PHE A 105 -4.15 -3.13 -2.90
N GLN A 106 -2.85 -2.99 -3.14
CA GLN A 106 -2.19 -1.67 -3.18
C GLN A 106 -2.67 -0.80 -4.34
N LEU A 107 -2.85 -1.38 -5.54
CA LEU A 107 -3.26 -0.62 -6.73
C LEU A 107 -4.66 -0.02 -6.58
N PRO A 108 -5.71 -0.75 -6.13
CA PRO A 108 -7.00 -0.16 -5.80
C PRO A 108 -6.91 0.92 -4.74
N PHE A 109 -6.11 0.74 -3.67
CA PHE A 109 -5.94 1.79 -2.67
C PHE A 109 -5.43 3.11 -3.31
N ILE A 110 -4.43 3.02 -4.18
CA ILE A 110 -3.87 4.18 -4.89
C ILE A 110 -4.95 4.83 -5.78
N VAL A 111 -5.58 4.05 -6.66
CA VAL A 111 -6.56 4.54 -7.63
C VAL A 111 -7.77 5.18 -6.93
N LEU A 112 -8.33 4.51 -5.93
CA LEU A 112 -9.48 5.02 -5.18
C LEU A 112 -9.11 6.28 -4.41
N SER A 113 -7.93 6.34 -3.80
CA SER A 113 -7.44 7.55 -3.10
C SER A 113 -7.28 8.74 -4.05
N ILE A 114 -6.76 8.52 -5.26
CA ILE A 114 -6.68 9.56 -6.30
C ILE A 114 -8.07 10.07 -6.68
N ILE A 115 -9.03 9.16 -6.88
CA ILE A 115 -10.41 9.52 -7.21
C ILE A 115 -11.05 10.33 -6.07
N ILE A 116 -10.84 9.93 -4.80
CA ILE A 116 -11.35 10.63 -3.62
C ILE A 116 -10.80 12.06 -3.57
N VAL A 117 -9.49 12.24 -3.72
CA VAL A 117 -8.87 13.59 -3.67
C VAL A 117 -9.35 14.47 -4.83
N ALA A 118 -9.52 13.90 -6.02
CA ALA A 118 -9.99 14.63 -7.20
C ALA A 118 -11.46 15.05 -7.11
N LYS A 119 -12.33 14.22 -6.51
CA LYS A 119 -13.78 14.41 -6.53
C LYS A 119 -14.36 14.96 -5.22
N ASP A 120 -13.74 14.70 -4.07
CA ASP A 120 -14.29 15.09 -2.77
C ASP A 120 -13.83 16.49 -2.35
N ARG A 121 -14.73 17.47 -2.56
CA ARG A 121 -14.52 18.87 -2.18
C ARG A 121 -14.63 19.13 -0.69
N LYS A 122 -15.08 18.15 0.11
CA LYS A 122 -15.32 18.32 1.55
C LYS A 122 -14.14 17.91 2.41
N ILE A 123 -13.17 17.19 1.84
CA ILE A 123 -11.93 16.89 2.53
C ILE A 123 -11.17 18.21 2.70
N SER A 124 -10.91 18.59 3.95
CA SER A 124 -10.12 19.76 4.29
C SER A 124 -8.76 19.72 3.60
N LYS A 125 -8.25 20.91 3.24
CA LYS A 125 -6.94 21.06 2.62
C LYS A 125 -5.86 20.42 3.48
#